data_AF-A0A835G926-F1
#
_entry.id   AF-A0A835G926-F1
#
_cell.length_a   1.000
_cell.length_b   1.000
_cell.length_c   1.000
_cell.angle_alpha   90.00
_cell.angle_beta   90.00
_cell.angle_gamma   90.00
#
_symmetry.space_group_name_H-M   'P 1'
#
loop_
_entity.id
_entity.type
_entity.pdbx_description
1 polymer ?
#
loop_
_entity_poly.entity_id
_entity_poly.type
_entity_poly.pdbx_seq_one_letter_code
_entity_poly.pdbx_strand_id
1 'polypeptide(L)' 'MVNAKIITLINGKKRLLYQSHTYFVRYETKNETRWSCSHFPKCKASLYANNNQIVTKIIGEHCHGTKKLYVSATGHYVVY' A
#
# COMPACT_ATOMS: atom_id res chain seq x y z
N MET A 1 -7.03 -15.96 -3.63
CA MET A 1 -5.78 -15.28 -3.24
C MET A 1 -5.93 -13.81 -3.61
N VAL A 2 -5.52 -12.89 -2.74
CA VAL A 2 -5.74 -11.44 -2.94
C VAL A 2 -4.42 -10.79 -3.35
N ASN A 3 -4.40 -10.23 -4.55
CA ASN A 3 -3.22 -9.59 -5.11
C ASN A 3 -3.19 -8.11 -4.73
N ALA A 4 -2.02 -7.64 -4.33
CA ALA A 4 -1.72 -6.23 -4.21
C ALA A 4 -0.71 -5.83 -5.29
N LYS A 5 -0.60 -4.53 -5.55
CA LYS A 5 0.31 -4.00 -6.57
C LYS A 5 1.28 -3.01 -5.96
N ILE A 6 2.57 -3.21 -6.15
CA ILE A 6 3.56 -2.19 -5.79
C ILE A 6 3.52 -1.08 -6.86
N ILE A 7 3.30 0.15 -6.40
CA ILE A 7 3.31 1.36 -7.22
C ILE A 7 4.44 2.28 -6.76
N THR A 8 5.01 3.00 -7.70
CA THR A 8 6.01 4.04 -7.42
C THR A 8 5.34 5.39 -7.59
N LEU A 9 5.37 6.20 -6.54
CA LEU A 9 4.87 7.57 -6.59
C LEU A 9 5.84 8.48 -7.35
N ILE A 10 5.37 9.63 -7.82
CA ILE A 10 6.22 10.66 -8.48
C ILE A 10 7.42 11.10 -7.64
N ASN A 11 7.33 11.00 -6.31
CA ASN A 11 8.42 11.33 -5.38
C ASN A 11 9.42 10.17 -5.19
N GLY A 12 9.34 9.12 -6.01
CA GLY A 12 10.19 7.93 -5.93
C GLY A 12 9.81 6.96 -4.81
N LYS A 13 8.86 7.30 -3.92
CA LYS A 13 8.48 6.43 -2.81
C LYS A 13 7.61 5.27 -3.31
N LYS A 14 7.97 4.06 -2.93
CA LYS A 14 7.16 2.87 -3.16
C LYS A 14 5.96 2.83 -2.22
N ARG A 15 4.82 2.41 -2.75
CA ARG A 15 3.59 2.13 -2.01
C ARG A 15 3.00 0.82 -2.49
N LEU A 16 2.30 0.13 -1.61
CA LEU A 16 1.47 -1.00 -1.97
C LEU A 16 0.05 -0.51 -2.16
N LEU A 17 -0.53 -0.77 -3.32
CA LEU A 17 -1.92 -0.50 -3.65
C LEU A 17 -2.73 -1.79 -3.44
N TYR A 18 -3.71 -1.70 -2.55
CA TYR A 18 -4.64 -2.79 -2.28
C TYR A 18 -6.02 -2.20 -1.97
N GLN A 19 -7.07 -2.69 -2.64
CA GLN A 19 -8.46 -2.22 -2.47
C GLN A 19 -8.59 -0.68 -2.52
N SER A 20 -7.95 -0.02 -3.48
CA SER A 20 -7.99 1.45 -3.62
C SER A 20 -7.40 2.24 -2.44
N HIS A 21 -6.64 1.58 -1.56
CA HIS A 21 -5.87 2.20 -0.50
C HIS A 21 -4.37 2.00 -0.72
N THR A 22 -3.58 3.00 -0.36
CA THR A 22 -2.12 2.95 -0.45
C THR A 22 -1.50 2.72 0.91
N TYR A 23 -0.53 1.82 0.94
CA TYR A 23 0.21 1.47 2.14
C TYR A 23 1.70 1.71 1.91
N PHE A 24 2.42 2.05 2.97
CA PHE A 24 3.87 2.23 2.97
C PHE A 24 4.56 1.11 3.74
N VAL A 25 5.80 0.78 3.36
CA VAL A 25 6.59 -0.23 4.06
C VAL A 25 6.88 0.25 5.48
N ARG A 26 6.51 -0.56 6.47
CA ARG A 26 6.89 -0.32 7.87
C ARG A 26 8.14 -1.09 8.24
N TYR A 27 8.19 -2.37 7.89
CA TYR A 27 9.38 -3.21 7.98
C TYR A 27 9.25 -4.39 7.03
N GLU A 28 10.39 -4.94 6.64
CA GLU A 28 10.50 -6.12 5.81
C GLU A 28 11.12 -7.26 6.61
N THR A 29 10.58 -8.46 6.43
CA THR A 29 11.14 -9.70 6.94
C THR A 29 11.53 -10.59 5.76
N LYS A 30 12.23 -11.70 6.01
CA LYS A 30 12.69 -12.61 4.96
C LYS A 30 11.57 -13.13 4.04
N ASN A 31 10.36 -13.28 4.56
CA ASN A 31 9.24 -13.91 3.86
C ASN A 31 8.08 -12.96 3.55
N GLU A 32 7.95 -11.87 4.32
CA GLU A 32 6.84 -10.94 4.20
C GLU A 32 7.24 -9.51 4.56
N THR A 33 6.60 -8.56 3.90
CA THR A 33 6.73 -7.14 4.19
C THR A 33 5.46 -6.66 4.87
N ARG A 34 5.62 -5.96 6.00
CA ARG A 34 4.49 -5.28 6.65
C ARG A 34 4.31 -3.91 6.05
N TRP A 35 3.09 -3.66 5.58
CA TRP A 35 2.65 -2.40 5.02
C TRP A 35 1.63 -1.73 5.94
N SER A 36 1.81 -0.44 6.23
CA SER A 36 0.88 0.37 7.03
C SER A 36 0.17 1.38 6.15
N CYS A 37 -1.10 1.70 6.46
CA CYS A 37 -1.87 2.66 5.68
C CYS A 37 -1.18 4.02 5.63
N SER A 38 -1.20 4.68 4.47
CA SER A 38 -0.58 6.00 4.28
C SER A 38 -1.16 7.12 5.16
N HIS A 39 -2.31 6.90 5.82
CA HIS A 39 -2.91 7.83 6.80
C HIS A 39 -2.48 7.54 8.25
N PHE A 40 -1.54 6.64 8.50
CA PHE A 40 -0.94 6.46 9.82
C PHE A 40 -0.37 7.79 10.34
N PRO A 41 -0.53 8.14 11.64
CA PRO A 41 -1.08 7.33 12.73
C PRO A 41 -2.61 7.37 12.86
N LYS A 42 -3.32 8.22 12.11
CA LYS A 42 -4.79 8.34 12.18
C LYS A 42 -5.49 7.05 11.76
N CYS A 43 -4.95 6.37 10.74
CA CYS A 43 -5.38 5.04 10.35
C CYS A 43 -4.42 3.97 10.85
N LYS A 44 -4.94 2.98 11.60
CA LYS A 44 -4.16 1.85 12.11
C LYS A 44 -4.19 0.62 11.18
N ALA A 45 -4.91 0.71 10.05
CA ALA A 45 -4.98 -0.36 9.07
C ALA A 45 -3.58 -0.72 8.56
N SER A 46 -3.26 -2.00 8.58
CA SER A 46 -1.99 -2.57 8.13
C SER A 46 -2.26 -3.87 7.40
N LEU A 47 -1.34 -4.31 6.55
CA LEU A 47 -1.41 -5.62 5.93
C LEU A 47 -0.01 -6.19 5.73
N TYR A 48 0.08 -7.50 5.56
CA TYR A 48 1.29 -8.22 5.22
C TYR A 48 1.15 -8.75 3.80
N ALA A 49 2.20 -8.54 3.01
CA ALA A 49 2.30 -9.08 1.67
C ALA A 49 3.63 -9.81 1.53
N ASN A 50 3.61 -10.94 0.85
CA ASN A 50 4.83 -11.67 0.53
C ASN A 50 5.60 -11.03 -0.65
N ASN A 51 6.76 -11.58 -0.98
CA ASN A 51 7.60 -11.11 -2.09
C ASN A 51 6.91 -11.23 -3.46
N ASN A 52 5.87 -12.07 -3.56
CA ASN A 52 5.05 -12.23 -4.76
C ASN A 52 3.85 -11.26 -4.78
N GLN A 53 3.82 -10.26 -3.90
CA GLN A 53 2.75 -9.26 -3.79
C GLN A 53 1.37 -9.87 -3.46
N ILE A 54 1.35 -11.06 -2.85
CA ILE A 54 0.15 -11.71 -2.36
C ILE A 54 -0.07 -11.26 -0.92
N VAL A 55 -1.25 -10.71 -0.64
CA VAL A 55 -1.64 -10.33 0.73
C VAL A 55 -1.87 -11.58 1.55
N THR A 56 -1.07 -11.77 2.59
CA THR A 56 -1.14 -12.90 3.52
C THR A 56 -2.03 -12.59 4.72
N LYS A 57 -2.05 -11.33 5.17
CA LYS A 57 -2.79 -10.91 6.36
C LYS A 57 -3.22 -9.45 6.28
N ILE A 58 -4.43 -9.15 6.75
CA ILE A 58 -4.95 -7.78 6.88
C ILE A 58 -5.25 -7.54 8.36
N ILE A 59 -4.90 -6.36 8.87
CA ILE A 59 -5.04 -5.97 10.27
C ILE A 59 -5.75 -4.62 10.34
N GLY A 60 -6.88 -4.60 11.04
CA GLY A 60 -7.67 -3.40 11.29
C GLY A 60 -8.44 -2.91 10.06
N GLU A 61 -9.34 -1.99 10.31
CA GLU A 61 -10.20 -1.39 9.29
C GLU A 61 -9.77 0.04 8.98
N HIS A 62 -10.06 0.50 7.77
CA HIS A 62 -9.80 1.89 7.37
C HIS A 62 -10.89 2.79 7.95
N CYS A 63 -10.48 3.80 8.71
CA CYS A 63 -11.36 4.86 9.24
C CYS A 63 -11.49 6.06 8.28
N HIS A 64 -11.09 5.92 7.01
CA HIS A 64 -11.13 6.98 6.01
C HIS A 64 -11.50 6.42 4.64
N GLY A 65 -11.98 7.29 3.75
CA GLY A 65 -12.25 6.94 2.36
C GLY A 65 -11.01 6.60 1.55
N THR A 66 -11.23 6.02 0.37
CA THR A 66 -10.19 5.75 -0.63
C THR A 66 -9.70 7.05 -1.26
N LYS A 67 -8.40 7.14 -1.56
CA LYS A 67 -7.83 8.26 -2.33
C LYS A 67 -7.77 7.91 -3.81
N LYS A 68 -8.11 8.87 -4.67
CA LYS A 68 -7.97 8.70 -6.12
C LYS A 68 -6.49 8.74 -6.48
N LEU A 69 -6.05 7.71 -7.19
CA LEU A 69 -4.70 7.60 -7.72
C LEU A 69 -4.76 7.88 -9.21
N TYR A 70 -3.97 8.84 -9.67
CA TYR A 70 -3.82 9.14 -11.09
C TYR A 70 -2.48 8.62 -11.57
N VAL A 71 -2.49 7.94 -12.72
CA VAL A 71 -1.28 7.48 -13.37
C VAL A 71 -0.84 8.57 -14.33
N SER A 72 0.37 9.08 -14.14
CA SER A 72 1.01 10.00 -15.09
C SER A 72 1.48 9.24 -16.33
N ALA A 73 1.62 9.93 -17.47
CA ALA A 73 2.11 9.35 -18.73
C ALA A 73 3.48 8.67 -18.61
N THR A 74 4.24 9.00 -17.57
CA THR A 74 5.55 8.41 -17.25
C THR A 74 5.47 7.14 -16.39
N GLY A 75 4.27 6.64 -16.09
CA GLY A 75 4.06 5.44 -15.25
C GLY A 75 4.12 5.69 -13.74
N HIS A 76 4.34 6.94 -13.32
CA HIS A 76 4.34 7.33 -11.91
C HIS A 76 2.94 7.63 -11.38
N TYR A 77 2.69 7.30 -10.12
CA TYR A 77 1.39 7.52 -9.47
C TYR A 77 1.37 8.85 -8.70
N VAL A 78 0.29 9.63 -8.86
CA VAL A 78 0.00 10.85 -8.11
C VAL A 78 -1.21 10.60 -7.21
N VAL A 79 -1.06 10.87 -5.91
CA VAL A 79 -2.17 10.84 -4.94
C VAL A 79 -2.66 12.27 -4.76
N TYR A 80 -3.92 12.55 -5.10
CA TYR A 80 -4.61 13.78 -4.69
C TYR A 80 -5.37 13.54 -3.38
#